data_AF-A0A7J5GPI6-F1
#
_entry.id   AF-A0A7J5GPI6-F1
#
_cell.length_a   1.000
_cell.length_b   1.000
_cell.length_c   1.000
_cell.angle_alpha   90.00
_cell.angle_beta   90.00
_cell.angle_gamma   90.00
#
_symmetry.space_group_name_H-M   'P 1'
#
loop_
_entity.id
_entity.type
_entity.pdbx_description
1 polymer ?
#
loop_
_entity_poly.entity_id
_entity_poly.type
_entity_poly.pdbx_seq_one_letter_code
_entity_poly.pdbx_strand_id
1 'polypeptide(L)'
;MTQPRDSIGLTSDSLVLHFLEESGIPISDNNKVKLLKSGREKFIDLFEAIREAKHHVHLEYFNFRNDSIANALFALLAEKVKEGVEVRAMFDAFGNWSNNKPLKKRHLKKIREQGIEIVKFDPFTFPYINHAAHRDHRKIAVIDGKVAYTGGMNIADYYINGLPK
;
A
#
# COMPACT_ATOMS: atom_id res chain seq x y z
N MET A 1 0.07 9.99 -58.11
CA MET A 1 -0.72 9.39 -57.02
C MET A 1 0.15 9.34 -55.78
N THR A 2 0.04 10.34 -54.92
CA THR A 2 0.74 10.42 -53.64
C THR A 2 -0.33 10.34 -52.56
N GLN A 3 -0.47 9.18 -51.93
CA GLN A 3 -1.21 9.07 -50.68
C GLN A 3 -0.42 9.84 -49.60
N PRO A 4 -1.00 10.85 -48.92
CA PRO A 4 -0.32 11.48 -47.80
C PRO A 4 -0.28 10.46 -46.66
N ARG A 5 0.93 10.07 -46.24
CA ARG A 5 1.12 9.43 -44.93
C ARG A 5 1.02 10.51 -43.85
N ASP A 6 -0.20 10.94 -43.57
CA ASP A 6 -0.49 11.62 -42.30
C ASP A 6 -0.61 10.55 -41.21
N SER A 7 0.50 9.87 -40.92
CA SER A 7 0.60 9.10 -39.67
C SER A 7 0.77 10.12 -38.56
N ILE A 8 -0.35 10.58 -38.00
CA ILE A 8 -0.36 11.25 -36.70
C ILE A 8 0.25 10.24 -35.73
N GLY A 9 1.55 10.39 -35.43
CA GLY A 9 2.23 9.54 -34.47
C GLY A 9 1.58 9.76 -33.11
N LEU A 10 0.82 8.77 -32.64
CA LEU A 10 0.29 8.79 -31.28
C LEU A 10 1.46 8.99 -30.32
N THR A 11 1.34 9.96 -29.42
CA THR A 11 2.35 10.15 -28.37
C THR A 11 2.28 8.98 -27.39
N SER A 12 3.37 8.75 -26.64
CA SER A 12 3.39 7.70 -25.60
C SER A 12 2.24 7.86 -24.61
N ASP A 13 1.89 9.10 -24.26
CA ASP A 13 0.77 9.40 -23.36
C ASP A 13 -0.57 8.99 -23.98
N SER A 14 -0.81 9.28 -25.27
CA SER A 14 -2.03 8.85 -25.97
C SER A 14 -2.14 7.32 -26.05
N LEU A 15 -1.03 6.61 -26.25
CA LEU A 15 -1.02 5.14 -26.25
C LEU A 15 -1.37 4.57 -24.87
N VAL A 16 -0.83 5.15 -23.79
CA VAL A 16 -1.12 4.71 -22.42
C VAL A 16 -2.59 4.98 -22.07
N LEU A 17 -3.10 6.18 -22.36
CA LEU A 17 -4.51 6.51 -22.11
C LEU A 17 -5.45 5.57 -22.88
N HIS A 18 -5.17 5.32 -24.16
CA HIS A 18 -5.98 4.41 -24.97
C HIS A 18 -5.96 2.98 -24.42
N PHE A 19 -4.80 2.47 -23.98
CA PHE A 19 -4.71 1.16 -23.34
C PHE A 19 -5.52 1.09 -22.04
N LEU A 20 -5.46 2.14 -21.21
CA LEU A 20 -6.24 2.21 -19.98
C LEU A 20 -7.74 2.21 -20.26
N GLU A 21 -8.20 2.99 -21.25
CA GLU A 21 -9.60 3.04 -21.68
C GLU A 21 -10.08 1.68 -22.22
N GLU A 22 -9.33 1.05 -23.12
CA GLU A 22 -9.67 -0.28 -23.66
C GLU A 22 -9.70 -1.36 -22.59
N SER A 23 -8.86 -1.22 -21.55
CA SER A 23 -8.83 -2.13 -20.40
C SER A 23 -9.95 -1.85 -19.39
N GLY A 24 -10.82 -0.85 -19.64
CA GLY A 24 -11.89 -0.44 -18.73
C GLY A 24 -11.38 0.18 -17.44
N ILE A 25 -10.13 0.68 -17.42
CA ILE A 25 -9.53 1.32 -16.25
C ILE A 25 -9.98 2.79 -16.23
N PRO A 26 -10.66 3.25 -15.16
CA PRO A 26 -11.10 4.63 -15.06
C PRO A 26 -9.90 5.59 -15.04
N ILE A 27 -9.95 6.61 -15.89
CA ILE A 27 -8.97 7.70 -15.90
C ILE A 27 -9.57 8.87 -15.13
N SER A 28 -8.84 9.36 -14.13
CA SER A 28 -9.19 10.60 -13.42
C SER A 28 -8.30 11.75 -13.89
N ASP A 29 -8.86 12.96 -13.88
CA ASP A 29 -8.13 14.19 -14.14
C ASP A 29 -7.88 14.98 -12.85
N ASN A 30 -7.21 16.14 -12.95
CA ASN A 30 -6.99 17.09 -11.85
C ASN A 30 -6.27 16.50 -10.62
N ASN A 31 -5.49 15.44 -10.81
CA ASN A 31 -4.68 14.82 -9.76
C ASN A 31 -3.48 15.71 -9.39
N LYS A 32 -3.13 15.75 -8.10
CA LYS A 32 -1.87 16.33 -7.62
C LYS A 32 -0.93 15.23 -7.22
N VAL A 33 0.30 15.27 -7.74
CA VAL A 33 1.35 14.29 -7.42
C VAL A 33 2.44 14.97 -6.61
N LYS A 34 2.77 14.39 -5.46
CA LYS A 34 3.86 14.84 -4.58
C LYS A 34 4.89 13.72 -4.44
N LEU A 35 6.13 13.98 -4.81
CA LEU A 35 7.23 13.03 -4.63
C LEU A 35 7.80 13.13 -3.21
N LEU A 36 7.68 12.05 -2.44
CA LEU A 36 8.24 11.92 -1.09
C LEU A 36 9.59 11.20 -1.18
N LYS A 37 10.69 11.93 -0.93
CA LYS A 37 12.04 11.45 -1.26
C LYS A 37 12.69 10.64 -0.14
N SER A 38 12.15 10.74 1.08
CA SER A 38 12.68 10.06 2.26
C SER A 38 11.59 9.32 3.01
N GLY A 39 11.97 8.28 3.76
CA GLY A 39 11.03 7.58 4.64
C GLY A 39 10.42 8.53 5.67
N ARG A 40 11.21 9.47 6.20
CA ARG A 40 10.73 10.47 7.15
C ARG A 40 9.60 11.33 6.56
N GLU A 41 9.81 11.91 5.38
CA GLU A 41 8.76 12.66 4.66
C GLU A 41 7.52 11.78 4.43
N LYS A 42 7.73 10.55 3.95
CA LYS A 42 6.65 9.60 3.66
C LYS A 42 5.79 9.30 4.89
N PHE A 43 6.40 9.02 6.04
CA PHE A 43 5.65 8.64 7.24
C PHE A 43 5.00 9.82 7.92
N ILE A 44 5.61 11.01 7.91
CA ILE A 44 4.96 12.24 8.42
C ILE A 44 3.68 12.50 7.62
N ASP A 45 3.81 12.55 6.29
CA ASP A 45 2.70 12.84 5.38
C ASP A 45 1.60 11.78 5.47
N LEU A 46 1.95 10.49 5.47
CA LEU A 46 0.98 9.40 5.63
C LEU A 46 0.24 9.47 6.96
N PHE A 47 0.92 9.75 8.08
CA PHE A 47 0.27 9.81 9.39
C PHE A 47 -0.67 11.02 9.49
N GLU A 48 -0.29 12.16 8.90
CA GLU A 48 -1.18 13.32 8.80
C GLU A 48 -2.43 13.00 7.98
N ALA A 49 -2.28 12.37 6.81
CA ALA A 49 -3.43 11.98 6.00
C ALA A 49 -4.37 10.99 6.72
N ILE A 50 -3.82 10.04 7.49
CA ILE A 50 -4.64 9.08 8.27
C ILE A 50 -5.39 9.78 9.40
N ARG A 51 -4.78 10.77 10.08
CA ARG A 51 -5.47 11.56 11.12
C ARG A 51 -6.70 12.25 10.56
N GLU A 52 -6.60 12.79 9.35
CA GLU A 52 -7.69 13.49 8.68
C GLU A 52 -8.76 12.56 8.08
N ALA A 53 -8.51 11.26 7.98
CA ALA A 53 -9.45 10.30 7.40
C ALA A 53 -10.82 10.33 8.09
N LYS A 54 -11.91 10.29 7.31
CA LYS A 54 -13.29 10.36 7.82
C LYS A 54 -14.15 9.16 7.45
N HIS A 55 -13.77 8.38 6.44
CA HIS A 55 -14.60 7.30 5.90
C HIS A 55 -13.87 5.96 5.92
N HIS A 56 -12.70 5.84 5.27
CA HIS A 56 -11.94 4.59 5.30
C HIS A 56 -10.44 4.78 5.11
N VAL A 57 -9.68 3.82 5.64
CA VAL A 57 -8.25 3.64 5.39
C VAL A 57 -7.98 2.20 4.97
N HIS A 58 -7.54 2.01 3.73
CA HIS A 58 -7.17 0.70 3.19
C HIS A 58 -5.67 0.64 2.94
N LEU A 59 -5.01 -0.37 3.51
CA LEU A 59 -3.55 -0.55 3.43
C LEU A 59 -3.21 -1.91 2.82
N GLU A 60 -2.30 -1.91 1.86
CA GLU A 60 -1.71 -3.09 1.24
C GLU A 60 -0.19 -2.91 1.25
N TYR A 61 0.53 -3.76 1.98
CA TYR A 61 1.98 -3.70 2.05
C TYR A 61 2.59 -5.10 2.02
N PHE A 62 3.69 -5.28 1.29
CA PHE A 62 4.43 -6.55 1.31
C PHE A 62 4.78 -7.02 2.73
N ASN A 63 5.17 -6.10 3.63
CA ASN A 63 5.25 -6.41 5.05
C ASN A 63 5.00 -5.21 5.97
N PHE A 64 4.55 -5.53 7.19
CA PHE A 64 4.57 -4.64 8.35
C PHE A 64 5.62 -5.17 9.32
N ARG A 65 6.75 -4.49 9.44
CA ARG A 65 7.79 -4.88 10.40
C ARG A 65 7.32 -4.52 11.79
N ASN A 66 7.37 -5.44 12.75
CA ASN A 66 6.90 -5.22 14.12
C ASN A 66 7.87 -4.32 14.92
N ASP A 67 7.89 -3.03 14.57
CA ASP A 67 8.78 -2.00 15.07
C ASP A 67 8.03 -0.69 15.38
N SER A 68 8.75 0.40 15.64
CA SER A 68 8.14 1.59 16.22
C SER A 68 7.11 2.25 15.28
N ILE A 69 7.41 2.32 13.99
CA ILE A 69 6.51 2.90 13.00
C ILE A 69 5.26 2.04 12.80
N ALA A 70 5.39 0.71 12.69
CA ALA A 70 4.20 -0.14 12.56
C ALA A 70 3.31 -0.08 13.79
N ASN A 71 3.90 -0.06 14.99
CA ASN A 71 3.14 0.08 16.23
C ASN A 71 2.41 1.42 16.30
N ALA A 72 3.08 2.52 15.94
CA ALA A 72 2.46 3.85 15.90
C ALA A 72 1.35 3.93 14.85
N LEU A 73 1.55 3.30 13.69
CA LEU A 73 0.55 3.22 12.62
C LEU A 73 -0.71 2.48 13.11
N PHE A 74 -0.56 1.28 13.68
CA PHE A 74 -1.73 0.52 14.16
C PHE A 74 -2.41 1.19 15.35
N ALA A 75 -1.67 1.90 16.21
CA ALA A 75 -2.26 2.70 17.28
C ALA A 75 -3.14 3.83 16.71
N LEU A 76 -2.63 4.59 15.75
CA LEU A 76 -3.38 5.65 15.07
C LEU A 76 -4.61 5.09 14.35
N LEU A 77 -4.45 3.98 13.61
CA LEU A 77 -5.59 3.33 12.94
C LEU A 77 -6.65 2.87 13.93
N ALA A 78 -6.25 2.37 15.11
CA ALA A 78 -7.20 1.99 16.16
C ALA A 78 -7.96 3.20 16.73
N GLU A 79 -7.34 4.39 16.77
CA GLU A 79 -8.04 5.64 17.09
C GLU A 79 -9.08 5.97 16.01
N LYS A 80 -8.71 5.87 14.73
CA LYS A 80 -9.63 6.10 13.61
C LYS A 80 -10.82 5.13 13.62
N VAL A 81 -10.60 3.86 13.96
CA VAL A 81 -11.70 2.89 14.14
C VAL A 81 -12.68 3.35 15.23
N LYS A 82 -12.21 3.89 16.34
CA LYS A 82 -13.08 4.43 17.41
C LYS A 82 -13.88 5.65 16.95
N GLU A 83 -13.36 6.40 15.99
CA GLU A 83 -14.05 7.52 15.33
C GLU A 83 -15.06 7.06 14.26
N GLY A 84 -15.18 5.75 14.02
CA GLY A 84 -16.11 5.18 13.03
C GLY A 84 -15.52 5.05 11.62
N VAL A 85 -14.21 5.25 11.44
CA VAL A 85 -13.53 5.04 10.16
C VAL A 85 -13.30 3.55 9.92
N GLU A 86 -13.65 3.07 8.73
CA GLU A 86 -13.39 1.69 8.32
C GLU A 86 -11.89 1.47 8.06
N VAL A 87 -11.27 0.48 8.70
CA VAL A 87 -9.85 0.20 8.50
C VAL A 87 -9.64 -1.24 8.05
N ARG A 88 -9.07 -1.40 6.85
CA ARG A 88 -8.64 -2.68 6.30
C ARG A 88 -7.14 -2.66 6.02
N ALA A 89 -6.46 -3.74 6.37
CA ALA A 89 -5.04 -3.93 6.09
C ALA A 89 -4.78 -5.33 5.53
N MET A 90 -3.93 -5.44 4.52
CA MET A 90 -3.41 -6.72 4.06
C MET A 90 -1.90 -6.71 3.94
N PHE A 91 -1.30 -7.88 4.12
CA PHE A 91 0.12 -8.09 3.86
C PHE A 91 0.43 -9.48 3.33
N ASP A 92 1.54 -9.56 2.62
CA ASP A 92 2.03 -10.80 2.04
C ASP A 92 2.57 -11.76 3.13
N ALA A 93 2.11 -13.02 3.12
CA ALA A 93 2.53 -13.98 4.13
C ALA A 93 4.04 -14.30 4.09
N PHE A 94 4.63 -14.44 2.91
CA PHE A 94 6.08 -14.61 2.74
C PHE A 94 6.84 -13.33 3.14
N GLY A 95 6.37 -12.16 2.73
CA GLY A 95 6.97 -10.88 3.11
C GLY A 95 6.98 -10.64 4.62
N ASN A 96 5.91 -11.03 5.30
CA ASN A 96 5.87 -11.01 6.76
C ASN A 96 6.78 -12.08 7.38
N TRP A 97 6.89 -13.28 6.79
CA TRP A 97 7.76 -14.33 7.32
C TRP A 97 9.26 -14.06 7.11
N SER A 98 9.64 -13.48 5.98
CA SER A 98 11.04 -13.29 5.56
C SER A 98 11.77 -12.13 6.26
N ASN A 99 11.07 -11.30 7.03
CA ASN A 99 11.71 -10.23 7.80
C ASN A 99 12.06 -10.67 9.24
N ASN A 100 13.02 -9.99 9.85
CA ASN A 100 13.53 -10.34 11.19
C ASN A 100 12.63 -9.92 12.37
N LYS A 101 11.52 -9.21 12.14
CA LYS A 101 10.55 -8.79 13.16
C LYS A 101 9.11 -9.03 12.67
N PRO A 102 8.72 -10.28 12.42
CA PRO A 102 7.42 -10.60 11.80
C PRO A 102 6.26 -10.29 12.75
N LEU A 103 5.09 -9.92 12.19
CA LEU A 103 3.84 -9.94 12.93
C LEU A 103 3.45 -11.40 13.23
N LYS A 104 3.42 -11.72 14.53
CA LYS A 104 3.04 -13.05 15.06
C LYS A 104 1.53 -13.12 15.27
N LYS A 105 0.99 -14.34 15.41
CA LYS A 105 -0.45 -14.58 15.67
C LYS A 105 -1.01 -13.70 16.80
N ARG A 106 -0.26 -13.53 17.89
CA ARG A 106 -0.65 -12.67 19.02
C ARG A 106 -0.76 -11.18 18.66
N HIS A 107 0.09 -10.68 17.76
CA HIS A 107 0.05 -9.26 17.34
C HIS A 107 -1.17 -9.05 16.44
N LEU A 108 -1.42 -9.97 15.50
CA LEU A 108 -2.59 -9.92 14.63
C LEU A 108 -3.90 -10.01 15.42
N LYS A 109 -3.94 -10.86 16.46
CA LYS A 109 -5.10 -10.94 17.36
C LYS A 109 -5.37 -9.58 18.02
N LYS A 110 -4.34 -8.95 18.60
CA LYS A 110 -4.47 -7.62 19.22
C LYS A 110 -4.93 -6.54 18.25
N ILE A 111 -4.39 -6.53 17.02
CA ILE A 111 -4.79 -5.57 15.98
C ILE A 111 -6.28 -5.77 15.62
N ARG A 112 -6.75 -7.01 15.48
CA ARG A 112 -8.17 -7.30 15.20
C ARG A 112 -9.09 -6.95 16.36
N GLU A 113 -8.65 -7.14 17.59
CA GLU A 113 -9.39 -6.73 18.80
C GLU A 113 -9.61 -5.21 18.87
N GLN A 114 -8.81 -4.42 18.15
CA GLN A 114 -8.99 -2.97 18.00
C GLN A 114 -9.97 -2.60 16.87
N GLY A 115 -10.62 -3.58 16.24
CA GLY A 115 -11.57 -3.39 15.13
C GLY A 115 -10.92 -3.21 13.75
N ILE A 116 -9.61 -3.41 13.64
CA ILE A 116 -8.89 -3.35 12.36
C ILE A 116 -9.02 -4.69 11.63
N GLU A 117 -9.58 -4.67 10.43
CA GLU A 117 -9.68 -5.85 9.57
C GLU A 117 -8.33 -6.14 8.90
N ILE A 118 -7.53 -7.01 9.51
CA ILE A 118 -6.21 -7.38 8.97
C ILE A 118 -6.15 -8.82 8.45
N VAL A 119 -5.74 -8.99 7.19
CA VAL A 119 -5.65 -10.28 6.50
C VAL A 119 -4.25 -10.55 5.93
N LYS A 120 -3.97 -11.84 5.67
CA LYS A 120 -2.74 -12.29 5.03
C LYS A 120 -3.02 -12.72 3.61
N PHE A 121 -2.24 -12.23 2.67
CA PHE A 121 -2.25 -12.70 1.29
C PHE A 121 -1.39 -13.96 1.14
N ASP A 122 -1.95 -14.96 0.47
CA ASP A 122 -1.30 -16.20 0.04
C ASP A 122 -0.39 -16.86 1.11
N PRO A 123 -0.96 -17.34 2.24
CA PRO A 123 -0.21 -18.06 3.26
C PRO A 123 0.21 -19.45 2.78
N PHE A 124 1.47 -19.84 3.04
CA PHE A 124 1.92 -21.20 2.78
C PHE A 124 1.12 -22.20 3.63
N THR A 125 0.45 -23.15 2.96
CA THR A 125 -0.33 -24.21 3.60
C THR A 125 0.22 -25.57 3.19
N PHE A 126 0.76 -26.34 4.15
CA PHE A 126 1.19 -27.72 3.88
C PHE A 126 -0.02 -28.60 3.47
N PRO A 127 0.09 -29.48 2.46
CA PRO A 127 1.30 -29.83 1.67
C PRO A 127 1.56 -28.96 0.44
N TYR A 128 0.73 -27.96 0.17
CA TYR A 128 0.78 -27.13 -1.03
C TYR A 128 1.76 -25.94 -0.87
N ILE A 129 3.01 -26.11 -1.31
CA ILE A 129 4.02 -25.02 -1.40
C ILE A 129 3.81 -24.23 -2.71
N ASN A 130 2.57 -24.09 -3.15
CA ASN A 130 2.27 -23.48 -4.43
C ASN A 130 2.24 -21.95 -4.23
N HIS A 131 2.96 -21.22 -5.09
CA HIS A 131 3.01 -19.75 -5.20
C HIS A 131 4.12 -18.99 -4.42
N ALA A 132 5.27 -19.61 -4.16
CA ALA A 132 6.47 -18.87 -3.69
C ALA A 132 6.91 -17.74 -4.66
N ALA A 133 6.64 -17.88 -5.97
CA ALA A 133 7.08 -16.94 -6.99
C ALA A 133 6.15 -15.74 -7.21
N HIS A 134 4.84 -15.88 -6.92
CA HIS A 134 3.83 -14.85 -7.21
C HIS A 134 3.42 -14.17 -5.90
N ARG A 135 4.28 -13.29 -5.39
CA ARG A 135 4.07 -12.58 -4.11
C ARG A 135 3.50 -11.20 -4.33
N ASP A 136 2.66 -10.76 -3.39
CA ASP A 136 2.11 -9.42 -3.44
C ASP A 136 3.13 -8.39 -2.96
N HIS A 137 3.83 -7.78 -3.91
CA HIS A 137 4.85 -6.78 -3.61
C HIS A 137 4.35 -5.34 -3.71
N ARG A 138 3.04 -5.12 -3.76
CA ARG A 138 2.46 -3.77 -3.78
C ARG A 138 2.62 -3.09 -2.42
N LYS A 139 2.66 -1.76 -2.44
CA LYS A 139 2.69 -0.88 -1.26
C LYS A 139 1.71 0.24 -1.56
N ILE A 140 0.47 0.07 -1.17
CA ILE A 140 -0.62 0.98 -1.46
C ILE A 140 -1.28 1.39 -0.14
N ALA A 141 -1.54 2.67 0.03
CA ALA A 141 -2.46 3.16 1.05
C ALA A 141 -3.50 4.03 0.36
N VAL A 142 -4.79 3.79 0.61
CA VAL A 142 -5.91 4.59 0.10
C VAL A 142 -6.69 5.12 1.29
N ILE A 143 -6.91 6.43 1.29
CA ILE A 143 -7.61 7.14 2.36
C ILE A 143 -8.78 7.90 1.75
N ASP A 144 -9.99 7.57 2.21
CA ASP A 144 -11.27 8.16 1.80
C ASP A 144 -11.52 8.19 0.28
N GLY A 145 -10.81 7.36 -0.49
CA GLY A 145 -10.83 7.39 -1.96
C GLY A 145 -10.27 8.67 -2.60
N LYS A 146 -9.58 9.52 -1.80
CA LYS A 146 -9.08 10.84 -2.23
C LYS A 146 -7.57 10.97 -2.18
N VAL A 147 -6.94 10.31 -1.22
CA VAL A 147 -5.49 10.33 -1.03
C VAL A 147 -4.96 8.92 -1.22
N ALA A 148 -3.94 8.78 -2.07
CA ALA A 148 -3.29 7.50 -2.31
C ALA A 148 -1.77 7.63 -2.17
N TYR A 149 -1.15 6.62 -1.56
CA TYR A 149 0.30 6.45 -1.50
C TYR A 149 0.69 5.21 -2.27
N THR A 150 1.75 5.31 -3.05
CA THR A 150 2.40 4.17 -3.70
C THR A 150 3.92 4.37 -3.76
N GLY A 151 4.68 3.30 -3.95
CA GLY A 151 6.14 3.35 -4.09
C GLY A 151 6.86 2.11 -3.57
N GLY A 152 8.14 2.27 -3.21
CA GLY A 152 9.02 1.16 -2.79
C GLY A 152 9.14 0.92 -1.28
N MET A 153 8.63 1.82 -0.44
CA MET A 153 8.83 1.76 1.01
C MET A 153 7.73 0.95 1.71
N ASN A 154 8.12 -0.13 2.43
CA ASN A 154 7.24 -0.83 3.37
C ASN A 154 7.06 -0.05 4.69
N ILE A 155 6.37 -0.63 5.66
CA ILE A 155 6.21 -0.07 7.00
C ILE A 155 7.31 -0.62 7.91
N ALA A 156 8.39 0.15 8.09
CA ALA A 156 9.51 -0.22 8.94
C ALA A 156 10.45 0.96 9.29
N ASP A 157 11.06 0.92 10.48
CA ASP A 157 11.93 1.96 11.05
C ASP A 157 13.17 2.27 10.18
N TYR A 158 13.69 1.26 9.48
CA TYR A 158 14.93 1.39 8.71
C TYR A 158 14.81 2.31 7.49
N TYR A 159 13.59 2.62 7.04
CA TYR A 159 13.38 3.64 6.01
C TYR A 159 13.61 5.07 6.53
N ILE A 160 13.58 5.27 7.85
CA ILE A 160 13.94 6.54 8.49
C ILE A 160 15.39 6.49 8.99
N ASN A 161 15.77 5.41 9.67
CA ASN A 161 17.01 5.35 10.45
C ASN A 161 18.19 4.72 9.69
N GLY A 162 17.96 4.16 8.51
CA GLY A 162 18.91 3.29 7.81
C GLY A 162 18.85 1.83 8.32
N LEU A 163 19.56 0.94 7.62
CA LEU A 163 19.61 -0.47 8.00
C LEU A 163 20.29 -0.64 9.37
N PRO A 164 19.81 -1.57 10.22
CA PRO A 164 20.53 -1.94 11.43
C PRO A 164 21.95 -2.40 11.06
N LYS A 165 22.94 -2.00 11.85
CA LYS A 165 24.30 -2.56 11.77
C LYS A 165 24.30 -4.03 12.16
#